data_AF-A0A7S0N894-F1
#
_entry.id   AF-A0A7S0N894-F1
#
_cell.length_a   1.000
_cell.length_b   1.000
_cell.length_c   1.000
_cell.angle_alpha   90.00
_cell.angle_beta   90.00
_cell.angle_gamma   90.00
#
_symmetry.space_group_name_H-M   'P 1'
#
loop_
_entity.id
_entity.type
_entity.pdbx_description
1 polymer ?
#
loop_
_entity_poly.entity_id
_entity_poly.type
_entity_poly.pdbx_seq_one_letter_code
_entity_poly.pdbx_strand_id
1 'polypeptide(L)'
;VLNITVAGNYNIRVLLGSKPVLGNPPLTIAVQPDRLYPSNCLALGDGLTGGKVGIIISLSVFARDKFGNIAEFERGDTFVLKLNSTGLFSETELASLSTMTIRYAPVFVCFECRLNFWVNDYEVIASPFIVTISPNDPPRMLSATIAPHLAAVNIVFDVATNRESFPSYFDCSLVLDDQSLTPSGNGSVCYWKGRATLVLVFGSNASWTQGDLIGLKPDAIFDSTRNSFAARGSMRLVLSGNSAQPIPVLQGPETIGPCESLIL
;
A
#
# COMPACT_ATOMS: atom_id res chain seq x y z
N VAL A 1 9.76 46.12 33.94
CA VAL A 1 8.96 44.87 34.00
C VAL A 1 9.85 43.75 33.50
N LEU A 2 10.01 42.67 34.27
CA LEU A 2 10.76 41.51 33.83
C LEU A 2 9.83 40.64 32.98
N ASN A 3 10.16 40.42 31.70
CA ASN A 3 9.35 39.58 30.81
C ASN A 3 10.00 38.20 30.70
N ILE A 4 9.50 37.23 31.48
CA ILE A 4 10.02 35.86 31.46
C ILE A 4 9.15 35.03 30.50
N THR A 5 9.74 34.55 29.42
CA THR A 5 9.04 33.76 28.39
C THR A 5 9.44 32.29 28.37
N VAL A 6 10.48 31.90 29.10
CA VAL A 6 10.95 30.51 29.18
C VAL A 6 10.49 29.91 30.50
N ALA A 7 9.86 28.74 30.44
CA ALA A 7 9.45 28.01 31.64
C ALA A 7 10.67 27.39 32.34
N GLY A 8 10.64 27.35 33.67
CA GLY A 8 11.73 26.80 34.47
C GLY A 8 11.90 27.51 35.81
N ASN A 9 12.93 27.12 36.53
CA ASN A 9 13.25 27.67 37.84
C ASN A 9 14.24 28.83 37.70
N TYR A 10 13.83 30.01 38.18
CA TYR A 10 14.63 31.23 38.18
C TYR A 10 15.05 31.59 39.59
N ASN A 11 16.32 31.95 39.77
CA ASN A 11 16.82 32.48 41.04
C ASN A 11 16.94 34.00 40.94
N ILE A 12 16.11 34.71 41.69
CA ILE A 12 16.14 36.15 41.77
C ILE A 12 16.98 36.57 42.98
N ARG A 13 17.96 37.43 42.74
CA ARG A 13 18.77 38.07 43.78
C ARG A 13 18.49 39.56 43.76
N VAL A 14 18.10 40.09 44.92
CA VAL A 14 17.92 41.54 45.10
C VAL A 14 19.17 42.07 45.79
N LEU A 15 19.86 43.00 45.12
CA LEU A 15 21.08 43.62 45.62
C LEU A 15 20.82 45.10 45.94
N LEU A 16 21.38 45.59 47.04
CA LEU A 16 21.52 47.02 47.31
C LEU A 16 23.01 47.38 47.16
N GLY A 17 23.34 48.11 46.10
CA GLY A 17 24.73 48.20 45.63
C GLY A 17 25.21 46.84 45.12
N SER A 18 26.37 46.37 45.60
CA SER A 18 26.92 45.04 45.30
C SER A 18 26.62 43.98 46.36
N LYS A 19 25.87 44.34 47.42
CA LYS A 19 25.56 43.43 48.53
C LYS A 19 24.11 42.95 48.45
N PRO A 20 23.83 41.67 48.70
CA PRO A 20 22.46 41.18 48.82
C PRO A 20 21.74 41.88 49.97
N VAL A 21 20.46 42.19 49.76
CA VAL A 21 19.61 42.78 50.82
C VAL A 21 19.48 41.75 51.95
N LEU A 22 19.87 42.16 53.17
CA LEU A 22 19.89 41.28 54.34
C LEU A 22 18.48 40.74 54.63
N GLY A 23 18.36 39.44 54.87
CA GLY A 23 17.07 38.77 55.12
C GLY A 23 16.33 38.28 53.86
N ASN A 24 16.89 38.46 52.66
CA ASN A 24 16.30 37.98 51.42
C ASN A 24 17.17 36.87 50.78
N PRO A 25 16.95 35.58 51.10
CA PRO A 25 17.63 34.48 50.41
C PRO A 25 17.30 34.51 48.91
N PRO A 26 18.10 33.86 48.03
CA PRO A 26 17.76 33.78 46.61
C PRO A 26 16.34 33.26 46.45
N LEU A 27 15.46 34.08 45.89
CA LEU A 27 14.08 33.71 45.67
C LEU A 27 14.02 32.82 44.43
N THR A 28 13.71 31.54 44.62
CA THR A 28 13.45 30.63 43.50
C THR A 28 11.99 30.77 43.08
N ILE A 29 11.76 31.17 41.83
CA ILE A 29 10.43 31.22 41.21
C ILE A 29 10.36 30.14 40.14
N ALA A 30 9.39 29.24 40.24
CA ALA A 30 9.06 28.27 39.20
C ALA A 30 8.07 28.91 38.22
N VAL A 31 8.55 29.24 37.02
CA VAL A 31 7.71 29.71 35.92
C VAL A 31 7.18 28.47 35.19
N GLN A 32 5.87 28.28 35.22
CA GLN A 32 5.21 27.20 34.48
C GLN A 32 5.02 27.59 33.02
N PRO A 33 4.96 26.62 32.08
CA PRO A 33 4.53 26.88 30.72
C PRO A 33 3.11 27.48 30.72
N ASP A 34 2.81 28.28 29.69
CA ASP A 34 1.44 28.72 29.45
C ASP A 34 0.61 27.54 28.90
N ARG A 35 -0.70 27.76 28.70
CA ARG A 35 -1.59 26.75 28.11
C ARG A 35 -1.11 26.34 26.71
N LEU A 36 -1.54 25.15 26.30
CA LEU A 36 -1.34 24.63 24.96
C LEU A 36 -1.69 25.70 23.91
N TYR A 37 -0.75 25.95 23.00
CA TYR A 37 -0.92 26.81 21.86
C TYR A 37 -0.75 25.98 20.59
N PRO A 38 -1.86 25.48 20.01
CA PRO A 38 -1.85 24.55 18.88
C PRO A 38 -0.90 24.91 17.74
N SER A 39 -0.85 26.18 17.32
CA SER A 39 -0.02 26.61 16.20
C SER A 39 1.49 26.58 16.45
N ASN A 40 1.91 26.43 17.72
CA ASN A 40 3.31 26.19 18.06
C ASN A 40 3.61 24.71 18.31
N CYS A 41 2.59 23.84 18.36
CA CYS A 41 2.80 22.40 18.54
C CYS A 41 3.61 21.87 17.36
N LEU A 42 4.50 20.93 17.66
CA LEU A 42 5.43 20.37 16.68
C LEU A 42 5.06 18.93 16.39
N ALA A 43 4.86 18.60 15.12
CA ALA A 43 4.72 17.22 14.67
C ALA A 43 6.04 16.72 14.07
N LEU A 44 6.44 15.48 14.37
CA LEU A 44 7.65 14.83 13.85
C LEU A 44 7.38 13.35 13.54
N GLY A 45 8.16 12.77 12.62
CA GLY A 45 8.18 11.33 12.33
C GLY A 45 7.86 11.00 10.87
N ASP A 46 8.08 9.74 10.51
CA ASP A 46 7.99 9.27 9.12
C ASP A 46 6.57 9.40 8.54
N GLY A 47 5.55 9.36 9.41
CA GLY A 47 4.16 9.65 9.04
C GLY A 47 3.92 11.07 8.48
N LEU A 48 4.90 11.98 8.55
CA LEU A 48 4.83 13.30 7.91
C LEU A 48 5.52 13.35 6.54
N THR A 49 6.11 12.25 6.11
CA THR A 49 6.79 12.14 4.80
C THR A 49 6.08 11.16 3.88
N GLY A 50 5.38 10.16 4.44
CA GLY A 50 4.56 9.24 3.66
C GLY A 50 4.66 7.80 4.13
N GLY A 51 4.32 6.87 3.24
CA GLY A 51 4.27 5.46 3.55
C GLY A 51 3.77 4.60 2.39
N LYS A 52 3.27 3.42 2.72
CA LYS A 52 2.68 2.46 1.76
C LYS A 52 1.20 2.32 2.07
N VAL A 53 0.38 2.27 1.04
CA VAL A 53 -1.07 2.13 1.17
C VAL A 53 -1.45 0.87 1.99
N GLY A 54 -2.38 1.03 2.93
CA GLY A 54 -2.83 -0.03 3.84
C GLY A 54 -1.87 -0.35 5.00
N ILE A 55 -0.66 0.23 5.01
CA ILE A 55 0.30 0.05 6.10
C ILE A 55 0.13 1.19 7.11
N ILE A 56 0.03 0.81 8.39
CA ILE A 56 -0.06 1.78 9.50
C ILE A 56 1.28 2.53 9.58
N ILE A 57 1.18 3.86 9.52
CA ILE A 57 2.27 4.79 9.75
C ILE A 57 1.98 5.65 10.96
N SER A 58 3.03 6.10 11.64
CA SER A 58 2.94 6.86 12.88
C SER A 58 3.75 8.14 12.85
N LEU A 59 3.28 9.12 13.60
CA LEU A 59 3.97 10.37 13.89
C LEU A 59 3.76 10.74 15.35
N SER A 60 4.63 11.59 15.87
CA SER A 60 4.55 12.11 17.23
C SER A 60 4.27 13.61 17.22
N VAL A 61 3.54 14.07 18.21
CA VAL A 61 3.12 15.46 18.38
C VAL A 61 3.54 15.93 19.75
N PHE A 62 4.20 17.08 19.79
CA PHE A 62 4.75 17.68 21.00
C PHE A 62 3.97 18.96 21.33
N ALA A 63 3.33 18.96 22.50
CA ALA A 63 2.59 20.10 23.02
C ALA A 63 3.53 21.28 23.28
N ARG A 64 3.17 22.47 22.78
CA ARG A 64 3.91 23.71 23.00
C ARG A 64 2.97 24.84 23.41
N ASP A 65 3.46 25.72 24.27
CA ASP A 65 2.78 26.97 24.58
C ASP A 65 3.12 28.07 23.55
N LYS A 66 2.53 29.26 23.73
CA LYS A 66 2.74 30.40 22.81
C LYS A 66 4.18 30.93 22.78
N PHE A 67 5.02 30.54 23.74
CA PHE A 67 6.43 30.91 23.83
C PHE A 67 7.38 29.77 23.42
N GLY A 68 6.84 28.59 23.05
CA GLY A 68 7.61 27.42 22.66
C GLY A 68 8.06 26.54 23.82
N ASN A 69 7.58 26.78 25.04
CA ASN A 69 7.83 25.88 26.17
C ASN A 69 7.04 24.57 25.98
N ILE A 70 7.51 23.49 26.61
CA ILE A 70 6.77 22.22 26.65
C ILE A 70 5.48 22.45 27.44
N ALA A 71 4.33 22.27 26.80
CA ALA A 71 3.03 22.32 27.43
C ALA A 71 2.51 20.90 27.68
N GLU A 72 1.30 20.79 28.24
CA GLU A 72 0.59 19.54 28.40
C GLU A 72 -0.69 19.56 27.56
N PHE A 73 -1.06 18.40 27.03
CA PHE A 73 -2.37 18.13 26.46
C PHE A 73 -3.38 17.92 27.60
N GLU A 74 -4.58 18.44 27.42
CA GLU A 74 -5.68 18.31 28.35
C GLU A 74 -6.69 17.25 27.89
N ARG A 75 -7.48 16.74 28.85
CA ARG A 75 -8.56 15.81 28.53
C ARG A 75 -9.63 16.55 27.72
N GLY A 76 -9.74 16.21 26.44
CA GLY A 76 -10.69 16.83 25.52
C GLY A 76 -10.03 17.54 24.34
N ASP A 77 -8.69 17.66 24.33
CA ASP A 77 -7.98 18.12 23.15
C ASP A 77 -8.29 17.23 21.95
N THR A 78 -8.55 17.87 20.80
CA THR A 78 -8.90 17.19 19.56
C THR A 78 -7.72 17.18 18.61
N PHE A 79 -7.54 16.05 17.93
CA PHE A 79 -6.46 15.83 16.98
C PHE A 79 -7.04 15.31 15.68
N VAL A 80 -6.88 16.10 14.63
CA VAL A 80 -7.48 15.80 13.34
C VAL A 80 -6.39 15.78 12.30
N LEU A 81 -6.22 14.64 11.63
CA LEU A 81 -5.31 14.49 10.51
C LEU A 81 -6.15 14.28 9.24
N LYS A 82 -5.91 15.10 8.21
CA LYS A 82 -6.61 14.95 6.92
C LYS A 82 -5.63 14.89 5.77
N LEU A 83 -5.85 13.90 4.91
CA LEU A 83 -5.12 13.73 3.66
C LEU A 83 -6.03 14.14 2.49
N ASN A 84 -5.63 15.17 1.72
CA ASN A 84 -6.30 15.63 0.48
C ASN A 84 -7.85 15.58 0.52
N SER A 85 -8.44 16.29 1.50
CA SER A 85 -9.89 16.49 1.73
C SER A 85 -10.80 15.26 1.85
N THR A 86 -10.30 14.03 1.67
CA THR A 86 -11.12 12.81 1.51
C THR A 86 -10.92 11.76 2.59
N GLY A 87 -9.86 11.86 3.41
CA GLY A 87 -9.60 10.90 4.48
C GLY A 87 -9.39 11.57 5.83
N LEU A 88 -10.35 11.41 6.75
CA LEU A 88 -10.14 11.56 8.19
C LEU A 88 -9.53 10.23 8.69
N PHE A 89 -8.29 10.27 9.17
CA PHE A 89 -7.69 9.09 9.79
C PHE A 89 -6.94 9.51 11.04
N SER A 90 -7.36 9.01 12.19
CA SER A 90 -6.53 9.07 13.38
C SER A 90 -7.03 8.05 14.39
N GLU A 91 -6.22 7.04 14.66
CA GLU A 91 -6.24 6.41 15.98
C GLU A 91 -5.17 7.11 16.82
N THR A 92 -5.58 7.74 17.91
CA THR A 92 -4.69 8.50 18.79
C THR A 92 -4.36 7.68 20.03
N GLU A 93 -3.07 7.62 20.37
CA GLU A 93 -2.59 7.03 21.61
C GLU A 93 -1.76 8.07 22.37
N LEU A 94 -2.19 8.40 23.59
CA LEU A 94 -1.47 9.32 24.45
C LEU A 94 -0.22 8.62 25.00
N ALA A 95 0.96 9.09 24.59
CA ALA A 95 2.23 8.54 25.07
C ALA A 95 2.67 9.16 26.41
N SER A 96 2.39 10.45 26.61
CA SER A 96 2.57 11.19 27.86
C SER A 96 1.69 12.45 27.86
N LEU A 97 1.70 13.23 28.95
CA LEU A 97 0.98 14.50 29.00
C LEU A 97 1.45 15.52 27.95
N SER A 98 2.72 15.50 27.52
CA SER A 98 3.25 16.48 26.54
C SER A 98 3.46 15.92 25.14
N THR A 99 3.24 14.61 24.96
CA THR A 99 3.53 13.90 23.72
C THR A 99 2.42 12.93 23.36
N MET A 100 1.94 12.99 22.13
CA MET A 100 0.94 12.07 21.62
C MET A 100 1.47 11.37 20.37
N THR A 101 1.14 10.08 20.21
CA THR A 101 1.40 9.34 18.98
C THR A 101 0.11 9.25 18.18
N ILE A 102 0.18 9.63 16.91
CA ILE A 102 -0.90 9.48 15.94
C ILE A 102 -0.55 8.32 15.01
N ARG A 103 -1.50 7.40 14.81
CA ARG A 103 -1.39 6.30 13.87
C ARG A 103 -2.48 6.42 12.81
N TYR A 104 -2.11 6.18 11.54
CA TYR A 104 -3.07 6.15 10.45
C TYR A 104 -2.63 5.19 9.33
N ALA A 105 -3.60 4.69 8.56
CA ALA A 105 -3.37 3.80 7.42
C ALA A 105 -3.98 4.43 6.16
N PRO A 106 -3.16 4.95 5.22
CA PRO A 106 -3.64 5.50 3.96
C PRO A 106 -4.39 4.45 3.14
N VAL A 107 -5.51 4.81 2.52
CA VAL A 107 -6.32 3.87 1.70
C VAL A 107 -6.20 4.10 0.19
N PHE A 108 -5.45 5.12 -0.22
CA PHE A 108 -5.23 5.45 -1.63
C PHE A 108 -3.77 5.89 -1.86
N VAL A 109 -3.30 5.72 -3.09
CA VAL A 109 -1.97 6.11 -3.54
C VAL A 109 -1.95 7.59 -3.91
N CYS A 110 -0.87 8.30 -3.57
CA CYS A 110 -0.62 9.66 -4.06
C CYS A 110 0.85 10.04 -3.94
N PHE A 111 1.34 10.87 -4.86
CA PHE A 111 2.76 11.22 -4.92
C PHE A 111 3.12 12.57 -4.28
N GLU A 112 2.14 13.46 -4.11
CA GLU A 112 2.29 14.78 -3.48
C GLU A 112 1.00 15.18 -2.75
N CYS A 113 0.58 14.37 -1.79
CA CYS A 113 -0.59 14.69 -0.97
C CYS A 113 -0.28 15.78 0.05
N ARG A 114 -1.27 16.64 0.31
CA ARG A 114 -1.28 17.53 1.48
C ARG A 114 -1.88 16.80 2.67
N LEU A 115 -1.06 16.66 3.70
CA LEU A 115 -1.43 16.18 5.02
C LEU A 115 -1.55 17.39 5.94
N ASN A 116 -2.77 17.80 6.22
CA ASN A 116 -3.04 18.86 7.19
C ASN A 116 -3.26 18.23 8.57
N PHE A 117 -2.70 18.87 9.60
CA PHE A 117 -2.82 18.39 10.97
C PHE A 117 -3.28 19.52 11.90
N TRP A 118 -4.42 19.31 12.56
CA TRP A 118 -5.03 20.26 13.49
C TRP A 118 -5.00 19.72 14.92
N VAL A 119 -4.75 20.64 15.86
CA VAL A 119 -4.97 20.49 17.29
C VAL A 119 -5.99 21.54 17.71
N ASN A 120 -7.10 21.14 18.32
CA ASN A 120 -8.18 22.05 18.74
C ASN A 120 -8.62 23.02 17.63
N ASP A 121 -8.83 22.51 16.40
CA ASP A 121 -9.21 23.26 15.19
C ASP A 121 -8.17 24.24 14.63
N TYR A 122 -6.96 24.32 15.19
CA TYR A 122 -5.86 25.11 14.67
C TYR A 122 -4.78 24.22 14.07
N GLU A 123 -4.25 24.60 12.91
CA GLU A 123 -3.13 23.89 12.30
C GLU A 123 -1.87 23.99 13.17
N VAL A 124 -1.17 22.86 13.31
CA VAL A 124 0.13 22.81 13.97
C VAL A 124 1.21 23.46 13.11
N ILE A 125 2.38 23.72 13.69
CA ILE A 125 3.49 24.31 12.94
C ILE A 125 3.88 23.43 11.74
N ALA A 126 4.19 24.09 10.61
CA ALA A 126 4.58 23.46 9.34
C ALA A 126 3.50 22.61 8.63
N SER A 127 2.29 22.52 9.17
CA SER A 127 1.13 22.05 8.40
C SER A 127 0.82 23.06 7.27
N PRO A 128 0.40 22.61 6.08
CA PRO A 128 0.31 21.21 5.64
C PRO A 128 1.66 20.59 5.29
N PHE A 129 1.81 19.30 5.56
CA PHE A 129 2.96 18.49 5.16
C PHE A 129 2.73 17.88 3.77
N ILE A 130 3.78 17.78 2.96
CA ILE A 130 3.72 17.08 1.67
C ILE A 130 4.16 15.64 1.87
N VAL A 131 3.30 14.68 1.51
CA VAL A 131 3.54 13.26 1.71
C VAL A 131 3.37 12.43 0.45
N THR A 132 4.15 11.35 0.36
CA THR A 132 4.07 10.36 -0.72
C THR A 132 3.55 9.02 -0.18
N ILE A 133 2.36 8.61 -0.61
CA ILE A 133 1.80 7.28 -0.35
C ILE A 133 2.04 6.39 -1.55
N SER A 134 2.97 5.45 -1.40
CA SER A 134 3.38 4.50 -2.44
C SER A 134 2.39 3.32 -2.57
N PRO A 135 2.26 2.75 -3.78
CA PRO A 135 1.48 1.52 -4.00
C PRO A 135 2.04 0.30 -3.27
N ASN A 136 1.18 -0.71 -3.13
CA ASN A 136 1.59 -2.06 -2.73
C ASN A 136 2.45 -2.78 -3.78
N ASP A 137 3.15 -3.84 -3.35
CA ASP A 137 3.91 -4.68 -4.28
C ASP A 137 2.97 -5.32 -5.32
N PRO A 138 3.41 -5.48 -6.58
CA PRO A 138 2.55 -6.04 -7.61
C PRO A 138 2.24 -7.51 -7.35
N PRO A 139 1.02 -8.01 -7.68
CA PRO A 139 0.73 -9.43 -7.68
C PRO A 139 1.74 -10.20 -8.55
N ARG A 140 2.26 -11.31 -8.03
CA ARG A 140 3.27 -12.13 -8.69
C ARG A 140 2.66 -13.44 -9.17
N MET A 141 2.98 -13.83 -10.40
CA MET A 141 2.65 -15.17 -10.88
C MET A 141 3.46 -16.19 -10.08
N LEU A 142 2.77 -17.11 -9.39
CA LEU A 142 3.36 -18.25 -8.70
C LEU A 142 3.51 -19.45 -9.63
N SER A 143 2.57 -19.63 -10.56
CA SER A 143 2.61 -20.72 -11.53
C SER A 143 1.81 -20.38 -12.77
N ALA A 144 2.18 -21.01 -13.89
CA ALA A 144 1.40 -21.05 -15.12
C ALA A 144 1.41 -22.50 -15.63
N THR A 145 0.28 -23.20 -15.47
CA THR A 145 0.21 -24.64 -15.71
C THR A 145 -0.81 -24.96 -16.80
N ILE A 146 -0.40 -25.69 -17.83
CA ILE A 146 -1.31 -26.23 -18.85
C ILE A 146 -2.17 -27.31 -18.18
N ALA A 147 -3.49 -27.15 -18.30
CA ALA A 147 -4.47 -28.06 -17.71
C ALA A 147 -4.35 -29.47 -18.33
N PRO A 148 -4.72 -30.54 -17.61
CA PRO A 148 -4.60 -31.92 -18.11
C PRO A 148 -5.32 -32.20 -19.43
N HIS A 149 -6.41 -31.46 -19.69
CA HIS A 149 -7.19 -31.56 -20.94
C HIS A 149 -6.59 -30.73 -22.10
N LEU A 150 -5.42 -30.12 -21.92
CA LEU A 150 -4.64 -29.40 -22.94
C LEU A 150 -5.38 -28.25 -23.66
N ALA A 151 -6.48 -27.76 -23.09
CA ALA A 151 -7.29 -26.68 -23.68
C ALA A 151 -7.30 -25.40 -22.83
N ALA A 152 -6.49 -25.35 -21.76
CA ALA A 152 -6.42 -24.19 -20.89
C ALA A 152 -5.07 -24.08 -20.17
N VAL A 153 -4.76 -22.88 -19.70
CA VAL A 153 -3.68 -22.59 -18.75
C VAL A 153 -4.29 -21.99 -17.49
N ASN A 154 -3.89 -22.51 -16.33
CA ASN A 154 -4.17 -21.93 -15.03
C ASN A 154 -2.97 -21.10 -14.58
N ILE A 155 -3.17 -19.79 -14.39
CA ILE A 155 -2.18 -18.85 -13.88
C ILE A 155 -2.58 -18.48 -12.45
N VAL A 156 -1.72 -18.80 -11.48
CA VAL A 156 -1.98 -18.53 -10.06
C VAL A 156 -1.14 -17.36 -9.59
N PHE A 157 -1.76 -16.42 -8.89
CA PHE A 157 -1.10 -15.28 -8.26
C PHE A 157 -0.93 -15.49 -6.75
N ASP A 158 0.02 -14.79 -6.15
CA ASP A 158 0.30 -14.81 -4.71
C ASP A 158 -0.75 -14.07 -3.85
N VAL A 159 -1.47 -13.12 -4.44
CA VAL A 159 -2.51 -12.32 -3.77
C VAL A 159 -3.81 -12.29 -4.57
N ALA A 160 -4.89 -11.78 -3.95
CA ALA A 160 -6.12 -11.49 -4.69
C ALA A 160 -5.88 -10.39 -5.72
N THR A 161 -6.54 -10.49 -6.86
CA THR A 161 -6.44 -9.48 -7.92
C THR A 161 -7.69 -8.61 -8.01
N ASN A 162 -7.55 -7.42 -8.59
CA ASN A 162 -8.63 -6.45 -8.86
C ASN A 162 -9.74 -6.98 -9.78
N ARG A 163 -9.62 -8.22 -10.26
CA ARG A 163 -10.55 -8.88 -11.14
C ARG A 163 -11.22 -10.09 -10.49
N GLU A 164 -11.04 -10.29 -9.18
CA GLU A 164 -11.61 -11.41 -8.40
C GLU A 164 -13.14 -11.57 -8.54
N SER A 165 -13.85 -10.49 -8.90
CA SER A 165 -15.30 -10.46 -9.06
C SER A 165 -15.77 -10.42 -10.51
N PHE A 166 -14.93 -10.73 -11.51
CA PHE A 166 -15.38 -10.91 -12.91
C PHE A 166 -15.90 -12.34 -13.10
N PRO A 167 -17.23 -12.59 -13.03
CA PRO A 167 -17.75 -13.94 -13.05
C PRO A 167 -17.96 -14.48 -14.49
N SER A 168 -17.66 -13.67 -15.50
CA SER A 168 -17.84 -14.01 -16.91
C SER A 168 -16.51 -14.18 -17.63
N TYR A 169 -16.58 -14.92 -18.73
CA TYR A 169 -15.53 -14.93 -19.74
C TYR A 169 -15.34 -13.53 -20.32
N PHE A 170 -14.10 -13.21 -20.67
CA PHE A 170 -13.69 -11.98 -21.35
C PHE A 170 -12.54 -12.28 -22.31
N ASP A 171 -12.27 -11.34 -23.22
CA ASP A 171 -11.17 -11.48 -24.18
C ASP A 171 -9.80 -11.44 -23.47
N CYS A 172 -8.95 -12.44 -23.70
CA CYS A 172 -7.64 -12.52 -23.05
C CYS A 172 -6.71 -11.35 -23.36
N SER A 173 -6.95 -10.60 -24.45
CA SER A 173 -6.22 -9.37 -24.79
C SER A 173 -6.36 -8.25 -23.75
N LEU A 174 -7.28 -8.38 -22.81
CA LEU A 174 -7.39 -7.47 -21.67
C LEU A 174 -6.32 -7.70 -20.60
N VAL A 175 -5.67 -8.87 -20.57
CA VAL A 175 -4.76 -9.28 -19.48
C VAL A 175 -3.45 -9.93 -19.94
N LEU A 176 -3.38 -10.44 -21.16
CA LEU A 176 -2.16 -11.02 -21.74
C LEU A 176 -1.50 -10.06 -22.73
N ASP A 177 -0.18 -10.13 -22.83
CA ASP A 177 0.58 -9.38 -23.84
C ASP A 177 0.42 -9.95 -25.26
N ASP A 178 0.78 -9.17 -26.28
CA ASP A 178 0.58 -9.54 -27.68
C ASP A 178 1.34 -10.83 -28.07
N GLN A 179 2.50 -11.08 -27.45
CA GLN A 179 3.29 -12.30 -27.67
C GLN A 179 2.57 -13.55 -27.16
N SER A 180 1.78 -13.41 -26.09
CA SER A 180 1.00 -14.49 -25.50
C SER A 180 -0.35 -14.70 -26.19
N LEU A 181 -0.90 -13.68 -26.85
CA LEU A 181 -2.17 -13.80 -27.58
C LEU A 181 -2.04 -14.68 -28.83
N THR A 182 -0.91 -14.61 -29.53
CA THR A 182 -0.68 -15.39 -30.76
C THR A 182 -0.79 -16.91 -30.53
N PRO A 183 -0.06 -17.52 -29.58
CA PRO A 183 -0.17 -18.96 -29.31
C PRO A 183 -1.47 -19.35 -28.58
N SER A 184 -2.25 -18.39 -28.07
CA SER A 184 -3.54 -18.65 -27.42
C SER A 184 -4.64 -19.08 -28.39
N GLY A 185 -4.45 -18.87 -29.70
CA GLY A 185 -5.41 -19.24 -30.74
C GLY A 185 -6.54 -18.22 -30.90
N ASN A 186 -7.23 -18.30 -32.03
CA ASN A 186 -8.31 -17.37 -32.36
C ASN A 186 -9.56 -17.63 -31.50
N GLY A 187 -10.07 -16.59 -30.85
CA GLY A 187 -11.20 -16.67 -29.93
C GLY A 187 -10.84 -17.17 -28.53
N SER A 188 -9.57 -17.07 -28.11
CA SER A 188 -9.17 -17.39 -26.73
C SER A 188 -9.92 -16.51 -25.71
N VAL A 189 -10.42 -17.13 -24.64
CA VAL A 189 -11.17 -16.42 -23.59
C VAL A 189 -10.55 -16.66 -22.23
N CYS A 190 -10.65 -15.65 -21.38
CA CYS A 190 -10.10 -15.65 -20.04
C CYS A 190 -11.22 -15.48 -19.01
N TYR A 191 -11.08 -16.10 -17.86
CA TYR A 191 -11.98 -15.88 -16.72
C TYR A 191 -11.22 -16.05 -15.41
N TRP A 192 -11.76 -15.49 -14.32
CA TRP A 192 -11.18 -15.65 -12.99
C TRP A 192 -11.86 -16.80 -12.25
N LYS A 193 -11.05 -17.74 -11.75
CA LYS A 193 -11.47 -18.81 -10.85
C LYS A 193 -11.09 -18.42 -9.43
N GLY A 194 -12.05 -17.89 -8.68
CA GLY A 194 -11.79 -17.32 -7.35
C GLY A 194 -10.91 -16.06 -7.42
N ARG A 195 -10.28 -15.72 -6.30
CA ARG A 195 -9.63 -14.40 -6.13
C ARG A 195 -8.27 -14.22 -6.80
N ALA A 196 -7.56 -15.31 -7.11
CA ALA A 196 -6.15 -15.27 -7.48
C ALA A 196 -5.77 -16.21 -8.64
N THR A 197 -6.74 -16.78 -9.35
CA THR A 197 -6.45 -17.69 -10.47
C THR A 197 -7.10 -17.18 -11.75
N LEU A 198 -6.26 -16.83 -12.72
CA LEU A 198 -6.69 -16.53 -14.08
C LEU A 198 -6.65 -17.82 -14.89
N VAL A 199 -7.75 -18.14 -15.55
CA VAL A 199 -7.83 -19.28 -16.46
C VAL A 199 -7.92 -18.75 -17.88
N LEU A 200 -6.91 -19.06 -18.69
CA LEU A 200 -6.89 -18.87 -20.13
C LEU A 200 -7.45 -20.14 -20.78
N VAL A 201 -8.53 -20.03 -21.55
CA VAL A 201 -9.06 -21.10 -22.40
C VAL A 201 -8.61 -20.85 -23.83
N PHE A 202 -8.06 -21.89 -24.45
CA PHE A 202 -7.50 -21.81 -25.79
C PHE A 202 -8.58 -21.61 -26.85
N GLY A 203 -8.24 -20.79 -27.84
CA GLY A 203 -9.02 -20.64 -29.07
C GLY A 203 -8.67 -21.70 -30.11
N SER A 204 -9.26 -21.53 -31.30
CA SER A 204 -8.90 -22.36 -32.46
C SER A 204 -7.45 -22.10 -32.90
N ASN A 205 -6.74 -23.15 -33.34
CA ASN A 205 -5.32 -23.10 -33.73
C ASN A 205 -4.37 -22.61 -32.64
N ALA A 206 -4.70 -22.82 -31.36
CA ALA A 206 -3.76 -22.58 -30.27
C ALA A 206 -2.51 -23.47 -30.41
N SER A 207 -1.36 -22.90 -30.09
CA SER A 207 -0.04 -23.53 -30.32
C SER A 207 0.85 -23.52 -29.08
N TRP A 208 0.29 -23.27 -27.89
CA TRP A 208 1.01 -23.35 -26.62
C TRP A 208 1.63 -24.72 -26.37
N THR A 209 2.89 -24.72 -25.93
CA THR A 209 3.66 -25.89 -25.55
C THR A 209 4.36 -25.71 -24.20
N GLN A 210 4.88 -26.81 -23.64
CA GLN A 210 5.66 -26.75 -22.40
C GLN A 210 6.93 -25.92 -22.61
N GLY A 211 7.21 -25.01 -21.68
CA GLY A 211 8.40 -24.17 -21.69
C GLY A 211 8.21 -22.80 -22.35
N ASP A 212 7.11 -22.62 -23.10
CA ASP A 212 6.72 -21.33 -23.65
C ASP A 212 6.48 -20.30 -22.54
N LEU A 213 6.64 -19.02 -22.89
CA LEU A 213 6.46 -17.92 -21.95
C LEU A 213 5.08 -17.31 -22.10
N ILE A 214 4.31 -17.28 -21.01
CA ILE A 214 3.09 -16.50 -20.91
C ILE A 214 3.36 -15.20 -20.16
N GLY A 215 3.10 -14.07 -20.82
CA GLY A 215 3.34 -12.73 -20.34
C GLY A 215 2.06 -11.95 -20.08
N LEU A 216 2.14 -11.05 -19.10
CA LEU A 216 1.03 -10.21 -18.69
C LEU A 216 1.05 -8.88 -19.41
N LYS A 217 -0.14 -8.40 -19.79
CA LYS A 217 -0.33 -7.05 -20.30
C LYS A 217 0.02 -6.03 -19.21
N PRO A 218 0.82 -5.00 -19.51
CA PRO A 218 1.06 -3.92 -18.58
C PRO A 218 -0.25 -3.27 -18.10
N ASP A 219 -0.29 -2.91 -16.82
CA ASP A 219 -1.37 -2.11 -16.23
C ASP A 219 -2.78 -2.74 -16.31
N ALA A 220 -2.85 -4.07 -16.46
CA ALA A 220 -4.12 -4.81 -16.54
C ALA A 220 -4.57 -5.42 -15.20
N ILE A 221 -3.62 -5.94 -14.43
CA ILE A 221 -3.85 -6.76 -13.22
C ILE A 221 -3.19 -6.06 -12.04
N PHE A 222 -3.97 -5.77 -11.00
CA PHE A 222 -3.54 -5.17 -9.73
C PHE A 222 -4.01 -6.05 -8.58
N ASP A 223 -3.66 -5.72 -7.34
CA ASP A 223 -4.28 -6.33 -6.15
C ASP A 223 -5.79 -6.02 -6.08
N SER A 224 -6.55 -6.73 -5.25
CA SER A 224 -8.01 -6.56 -5.17
C SER A 224 -8.47 -5.13 -4.86
N THR A 225 -7.63 -4.35 -4.17
CA THR A 225 -7.93 -2.97 -3.81
C THR A 225 -7.60 -1.96 -4.92
N ARG A 226 -6.85 -2.35 -5.95
CA ARG A 226 -6.27 -1.47 -7.00
C ARG A 226 -5.26 -0.46 -6.46
N ASN A 227 -4.59 -0.83 -5.38
CA ASN A 227 -3.64 0.02 -4.67
C ASN A 227 -2.19 -0.48 -4.85
N SER A 228 -1.97 -1.58 -5.57
CA SER A 228 -0.64 -2.08 -5.90
C SER A 228 -0.05 -1.46 -7.17
N PHE A 229 1.23 -1.73 -7.43
CA PHE A 229 1.72 -1.71 -8.81
C PHE A 229 1.03 -2.80 -9.64
N ALA A 230 0.99 -2.62 -10.96
CA ALA A 230 0.47 -3.64 -11.85
C ALA A 230 1.37 -4.89 -11.87
N ALA A 231 0.77 -6.08 -11.92
CA ALA A 231 1.46 -7.33 -12.19
C ALA A 231 2.16 -7.26 -13.55
N ARG A 232 3.40 -7.77 -13.61
CA ARG A 232 4.28 -7.68 -14.79
C ARG A 232 5.13 -8.94 -14.91
N GLY A 233 5.71 -9.12 -16.08
CA GLY A 233 6.63 -10.20 -16.39
C GLY A 233 5.95 -11.38 -17.09
N SER A 234 6.74 -12.44 -17.30
CA SER A 234 6.31 -13.68 -17.93
C SER A 234 6.71 -14.90 -17.11
N MET A 235 5.98 -16.00 -17.31
CA MET A 235 6.20 -17.27 -16.62
C MET A 235 6.29 -18.40 -17.64
N ARG A 236 7.15 -19.39 -17.40
CA ARG A 236 7.21 -20.58 -18.25
C ARG A 236 6.02 -21.49 -17.98
N LEU A 237 5.40 -21.96 -19.06
CA LEU A 237 4.34 -22.95 -19.00
C LEU A 237 4.88 -24.32 -18.60
N VAL A 238 4.23 -24.94 -17.63
CA VAL A 238 4.52 -26.30 -17.17
C VAL A 238 3.30 -27.18 -17.41
N LEU A 239 3.50 -28.45 -17.79
CA LEU A 239 2.41 -29.40 -17.86
C LEU A 239 1.93 -29.78 -16.47
N SER A 240 0.62 -29.89 -16.28
CA SER A 240 0.09 -30.50 -15.05
C SER A 240 0.60 -31.95 -14.96
N GLY A 241 1.14 -32.35 -13.81
CA GLY A 241 1.72 -33.69 -13.60
C GLY A 241 0.75 -34.87 -13.81
N ASN A 242 -0.55 -34.60 -13.92
CA ASN A 242 -1.60 -35.57 -14.27
C ASN A 242 -2.06 -35.48 -15.73
N SER A 243 -1.28 -34.83 -16.61
CA SER A 243 -1.60 -34.79 -18.04
C SER A 243 -1.44 -36.20 -18.61
N ALA A 244 -2.56 -36.86 -18.90
CA ALA A 244 -2.56 -38.08 -19.67
C ALA A 244 -1.97 -37.75 -21.04
N GLN A 245 -0.78 -38.28 -21.35
CA GLN A 245 -0.23 -38.14 -22.69
C GLN A 245 -1.19 -38.87 -23.65
N PRO A 246 -1.80 -38.18 -24.63
CA PRO A 246 -2.59 -38.87 -25.63
C PRO A 246 -1.65 -39.83 -26.37
N ILE A 247 -1.99 -41.12 -26.36
CA ILE A 247 -1.30 -42.10 -27.17
C ILE A 247 -1.86 -41.93 -28.59
N PRO A 248 -1.07 -41.46 -29.58
CA PRO A 248 -1.55 -41.42 -30.95
C PRO A 248 -1.77 -42.87 -31.41
N VAL A 249 -3.04 -43.23 -31.62
CA VAL A 249 -3.41 -44.53 -32.20
C VAL A 249 -3.76 -44.29 -33.66
N LEU A 250 -2.85 -44.66 -34.55
CA LEU A 250 -3.16 -44.85 -35.97
C LEU A 250 -3.80 -46.23 -36.10
N GLN A 251 -5.12 -46.28 -36.26
CA GLN A 251 -5.85 -47.53 -36.47
C GLN A 251 -6.17 -47.66 -37.96
N GLY A 252 -5.49 -48.60 -38.62
CA GLY A 252 -5.78 -49.03 -39.98
C GLY A 252 -6.68 -50.28 -39.99
N PRO A 253 -7.24 -50.67 -41.15
CA PRO A 253 -8.02 -51.89 -41.29
C PRO A 253 -7.16 -53.14 -41.02
N GLU A 254 -7.74 -54.16 -40.37
CA GLU A 254 -7.07 -55.46 -40.10
C GLU A 254 -6.91 -56.30 -41.38
N THR A 255 -7.64 -55.98 -42.43
CA THR A 255 -7.57 -56.64 -43.73
C THR A 255 -7.54 -55.62 -44.85
N ILE A 256 -6.57 -55.76 -45.74
CA ILE A 256 -6.47 -55.01 -47.00
C ILE A 256 -6.92 -55.97 -48.10
N GLY A 257 -7.85 -55.54 -48.95
CA GLY A 257 -8.28 -56.35 -50.10
C GLY A 257 -7.12 -56.57 -51.10
N PRO A 258 -7.16 -57.63 -51.93
CA PRO A 258 -6.08 -57.98 -52.86
C PRO A 258 -5.75 -56.91 -53.93
N CYS A 259 -6.54 -55.83 -54.03
CA CYS A 259 -6.35 -54.72 -54.96
C CYS A 259 -6.28 -53.35 -54.28
N GLU A 260 -6.17 -53.28 -52.95
CA GLU A 260 -6.09 -52.00 -52.24
C GLU A 260 -4.65 -51.64 -51.86
N SER A 261 -4.28 -50.39 -52.12
CA SER A 261 -3.01 -49.82 -51.66
C SER A 261 -3.24 -49.05 -50.37
N LEU A 262 -2.61 -49.47 -49.28
CA LEU A 262 -2.53 -48.65 -48.06
C LEU A 262 -1.38 -47.64 -48.25
N ILE A 263 -1.72 -46.38 -48.44
CA ILE A 263 -0.75 -45.28 -48.45
C ILE A 263 -0.93 -44.55 -47.12
N LEU A 264 0.09 -44.61 -46.26
CA LEU A 264 0.18 -43.87 -45.00
C LEU A 264 0.70 -42.45 -45.24
#